data_AF-A0A7C7KVE0-F1
#
_entry.id   AF-A0A7C7KVE0-F1
#
_cell.length_a   1.000
_cell.length_b   1.000
_cell.length_c   1.000
_cell.angle_alpha   90.00
_cell.angle_beta   90.00
_cell.angle_gamma   90.00
#
_symmetry.space_group_name_H-M   'P 1'
#
loop_
_entity.id
_entity.type
_entity.pdbx_description
1 polymer ?
#
loop_
_entity_poly.entity_id
_entity_poly.type
_entity_poly.pdbx_seq_one_letter_code
_entity_poly.pdbx_strand_id
1 'polypeptide(L)'
;MVLTRIRDKNTGQIEFRKGLVKLGRILGFEIAATMKAVEKEVETPLGVRARGIDIPDIDNVVLITVLRAAMPLTEGLLKVFPNAKQGVISAKRVE
;
A
#
# COMPACT_ATOMS: atom_id res chain seq x y z
N MET A 1 -7.47 13.62 8.83
CA MET A 1 -7.91 12.96 10.08
C MET A 1 -7.03 11.80 10.56
N VAL A 2 -6.58 10.86 9.70
CA VAL A 2 -5.72 9.73 10.15
C VAL A 2 -4.41 10.22 10.75
N LEU A 3 -3.72 11.13 10.06
CA LEU A 3 -2.45 11.72 10.51
C LEU A 3 -2.58 12.44 11.85
N THR A 4 -3.66 13.19 12.06
CA THR A 4 -3.94 13.88 13.33
C THR A 4 -4.08 12.88 14.47
N ARG A 5 -4.84 11.79 14.28
CA ARG A 5 -5.02 10.75 15.31
C ARG A 5 -3.71 10.05 15.67
N ILE A 6 -2.92 9.62 14.69
CA ILE A 6 -1.63 8.95 14.99
C ILE A 6 -0.58 9.89 15.61
N ARG A 7 -0.76 11.22 15.48
CA ARG A 7 0.08 12.23 16.13
C ARG A 7 -0.37 12.59 17.54
N ASP A 8 -1.64 12.34 17.88
CA ASP A 8 -2.18 12.62 19.21
C ASP A 8 -1.57 11.67 20.25
N LYS A 9 -0.94 12.24 21.29
CA LYS A 9 -0.33 11.49 22.41
C LYS A 9 -1.33 10.65 23.19
N ASN A 10 -2.62 10.99 23.14
CA ASN A 10 -3.68 10.27 23.84
C ASN A 10 -4.19 9.06 23.03
N THR A 11 -3.71 8.86 21.80
CA THR A 11 -4.11 7.73 20.97
C THR A 11 -3.51 6.43 21.50
N GLY A 12 -4.39 5.53 21.94
CA GLY A 12 -3.99 4.20 22.41
C GLY A 12 -3.35 3.35 21.30
N GLN A 13 -2.58 2.34 21.71
CA GLN A 13 -1.78 1.51 20.80
C GLN A 13 -2.62 0.81 19.70
N ILE A 14 -3.83 0.35 20.03
CA ILE A 14 -4.72 -0.32 19.06
C ILE A 14 -5.13 0.64 17.95
N GLU A 15 -5.56 1.84 18.31
CA GLU A 15 -6.00 2.86 17.36
C GLU A 15 -4.81 3.41 16.55
N PHE A 16 -3.64 3.51 17.16
CA PHE A 16 -2.40 3.85 16.45
C PHE A 16 -2.09 2.81 15.34
N ARG A 17 -2.12 1.51 15.68
CA ARG A 17 -1.88 0.43 14.70
C ARG A 17 -2.92 0.45 13.57
N LYS A 18 -4.21 0.58 13.88
CA LYS A 18 -5.27 0.73 12.86
C LYS A 18 -5.04 1.95 11.98
N GLY A 19 -4.60 3.07 12.56
CA GLY A 19 -4.24 4.29 11.85
C GLY A 19 -3.11 4.06 10.84
N LEU A 20 -2.06 3.34 11.24
CA LEU A 20 -0.95 2.97 10.34
C LEU A 20 -1.39 2.05 9.21
N VAL A 21 -2.22 1.04 9.47
CA VAL A 21 -2.78 0.17 8.41
C VAL A 21 -3.58 1.01 7.40
N LYS A 22 -4.43 1.91 7.89
CA LYS A 22 -5.21 2.80 7.02
C LYS A 22 -4.33 3.73 6.21
N LEU A 23 -3.27 4.26 6.82
CA LEU A 23 -2.30 5.10 6.13
C LEU A 23 -1.55 4.31 5.05
N GLY A 24 -1.13 3.08 5.34
CA GLY A 24 -0.45 2.21 4.37
C GLY A 24 -1.29 1.94 3.13
N ARG A 25 -2.61 1.74 3.29
CA ARG A 25 -3.52 1.62 2.13
C ARG A 25 -3.56 2.89 1.29
N ILE A 26 -3.72 4.05 1.92
CA ILE A 26 -3.77 5.34 1.22
C ILE A 26 -2.47 5.55 0.44
N LEU A 27 -1.32 5.38 1.10
CA LEU A 27 -0.02 5.50 0.45
C LEU A 27 0.17 4.48 -0.67
N GLY A 28 -0.32 3.25 -0.50
CA GLY A 28 -0.26 2.24 -1.56
C GLY A 28 -1.00 2.67 -2.82
N PHE A 29 -2.20 3.26 -2.68
CA PHE A 29 -2.94 3.79 -3.83
C PHE A 29 -2.21 4.94 -4.52
N GLU A 30 -1.64 5.86 -3.75
CA GLU A 30 -0.85 6.96 -4.30
C GLU A 30 0.39 6.43 -5.04
N ILE A 31 1.09 5.43 -4.50
CA ILE A 31 2.21 4.77 -5.17
C ILE A 31 1.74 4.11 -6.47
N ALA A 32 0.64 3.34 -6.44
CA ALA A 32 0.10 2.68 -7.63
C ALA A 32 -0.26 3.68 -8.74
N ALA A 33 -0.77 4.86 -8.37
CA ALA A 33 -1.07 5.93 -9.33
C ALA A 33 0.18 6.51 -10.02
N THR A 34 1.37 6.35 -9.43
CA THR A 34 2.65 6.75 -10.07
C THR A 34 3.25 5.68 -10.98
N MET A 35 2.70 4.48 -11.01
CA MET A 35 3.24 3.38 -11.81
C MET A 35 2.90 3.56 -13.29
N LYS A 36 3.71 2.94 -14.16
CA LYS A 36 3.47 2.99 -15.60
C LYS A 36 2.17 2.25 -15.94
N ALA A 37 1.26 2.99 -16.55
CA ALA A 37 -0.01 2.48 -17.01
C ALA A 37 -0.02 2.34 -18.55
N VAL A 38 -0.73 1.35 -19.06
CA VAL A 38 -0.92 1.12 -20.50
C VAL A 38 -2.39 1.00 -20.83
N GLU A 39 -2.80 1.47 -22.01
CA GLU A 39 -4.16 1.26 -22.49
C GLU A 39 -4.38 -0.21 -22.83
N LYS A 40 -5.57 -0.72 -22.49
CA LYS A 40 -5.98 -2.10 -22.77
C LYS A 40 -7.43 -2.12 -23.20
N GLU A 41 -7.72 -2.80 -24.30
CA GLU A 41 -9.10 -3.00 -24.74
C GLU A 41 -9.66 -4.28 -24.10
N VAL A 42 -10.89 -4.19 -23.58
CA VAL A 42 -11.61 -5.32 -22.99
C VAL A 42 -12.99 -5.45 -23.61
N GLU A 43 -13.46 -6.69 -23.78
CA GLU A 43 -14.84 -6.95 -24.17
C GLU A 43 -15.73 -7.01 -22.93
N THR A 44 -16.76 -6.18 -22.89
CA THR A 44 -17.72 -6.15 -21.78
C THR A 44 -18.75 -7.28 -21.92
N PRO A 45 -19.47 -7.66 -20.85
CA PRO A 45 -20.55 -8.65 -20.94
C PRO A 45 -21.68 -8.31 -21.92
N LEU A 46 -21.76 -7.06 -22.39
CA LEU A 46 -22.71 -6.61 -23.41
C LEU A 46 -22.19 -6.79 -24.85
N GLY A 47 -21.00 -7.40 -25.03
CA GLY A 47 -20.38 -7.63 -26.35
C GLY A 47 -19.75 -6.39 -26.98
N VAL A 48 -19.63 -5.29 -26.23
CA VAL A 48 -18.98 -4.06 -26.71
C VAL A 48 -17.56 -3.93 -26.16
N ARG A 49 -16.65 -3.44 -27.02
CA ARG A 49 -15.26 -3.12 -26.66
C ARG A 49 -15.19 -1.82 -25.88
N ALA A 50 -14.50 -1.85 -24.74
CA ALA A 50 -14.26 -0.69 -23.90
C ALA A 50 -12.75 -0.50 -23.69
N ARG A 51 -12.33 0.76 -23.59
CA ARG A 51 -10.95 1.12 -23.21
C ARG A 51 -10.82 1.08 -21.70
N GLY A 52 -9.85 0.32 -21.23
CA GLY A 52 -9.41 0.27 -19.84
C GLY A 52 -7.93 0.64 -19.70
N ILE A 53 -7.47 0.63 -18.47
CA ILE A 53 -6.08 0.86 -18.10
C ILE A 53 -5.57 -0.38 -17.39
N ASP A 54 -4.37 -0.82 -17.76
CA ASP A 54 -3.63 -1.89 -17.11
C ASP A 54 -2.35 -1.30 -16.48
N ILE A 55 -1.93 -1.84 -15.34
CA ILE A 55 -0.67 -1.45 -14.67
C ILE A 55 0.19 -2.71 -14.60
N PRO A 56 1.02 -3.00 -15.62
CA PRO A 56 1.68 -4.29 -15.76
C PRO A 56 2.58 -4.66 -14.58
N ASP A 57 3.20 -3.66 -13.95
CA ASP A 57 4.14 -3.86 -12.85
C ASP A 57 3.47 -3.90 -11.47
N ILE A 58 2.14 -3.81 -11.37
CA ILE A 58 1.45 -3.80 -10.07
C ILE A 58 1.68 -5.09 -9.27
N ASP A 59 1.94 -6.20 -9.96
CA ASP A 59 2.26 -7.50 -9.37
C ASP A 59 3.77 -7.72 -9.17
N ASN A 60 4.62 -6.84 -9.71
CA ASN A 60 6.08 -6.91 -9.63
C ASN A 60 6.64 -6.05 -8.48
N VAL A 61 5.95 -6.04 -7.33
CA VAL A 61 6.30 -5.21 -6.18
C VAL A 61 7.02 -6.03 -5.11
N VAL A 62 8.05 -5.45 -4.50
CA VAL A 62 8.72 -6.00 -3.32
C VAL A 62 8.63 -4.99 -2.18
N LEU A 63 7.96 -5.36 -1.09
CA LEU A 63 7.85 -4.55 0.12
C LEU A 63 8.92 -4.98 1.12
N ILE A 64 9.83 -4.06 1.46
CA ILE A 64 10.85 -4.28 2.49
C ILE A 64 10.44 -3.57 3.78
N THR A 65 10.08 -4.34 4.80
CA THR A 65 9.75 -3.81 6.12
C THR A 65 11.01 -3.63 6.95
N VAL A 66 11.32 -2.39 7.33
CA VAL A 66 12.32 -2.12 8.37
C VAL A 66 11.66 -2.30 9.73
N LEU A 67 12.13 -3.26 10.53
CA LEU A 67 11.64 -3.44 11.90
C LEU A 67 11.86 -2.16 12.71
N ARG A 68 10.94 -1.75 13.59
CA ARG A 68 9.94 -2.54 14.33
C ARG A 68 8.49 -2.14 14.05
N ALA A 69 8.15 -0.87 14.22
CA ALA A 69 6.77 -0.38 14.12
C ALA A 69 6.22 -0.28 12.68
N ALA A 70 7.00 -0.65 11.65
CA ALA A 70 6.57 -0.60 10.25
C ALA A 70 5.65 -1.76 9.84
N MET A 71 5.44 -2.75 10.71
CA MET A 71 4.60 -3.92 10.39
C MET A 71 3.14 -3.53 10.04
N PRO A 72 2.41 -2.72 10.84
CA PRO A 72 1.04 -2.33 10.50
C PRO A 72 0.96 -1.47 9.24
N LEU A 73 1.99 -0.65 8.97
CA LEU A 73 2.05 0.13 7.74
C LEU A 73 2.21 -0.79 6.51
N THR A 74 3.10 -1.78 6.60
CA THR A 74 3.30 -2.77 5.55
C THR A 74 2.05 -3.60 5.30
N GLU A 75 1.32 -3.98 6.36
CA GLU A 75 0.02 -4.65 6.22
C GLU A 75 -0.95 -3.82 5.38
N GLY A 76 -0.99 -2.50 5.58
CA GLY A 76 -1.78 -1.59 4.76
C GLY A 76 -1.36 -1.62 3.28
N LEU A 77 -0.07 -1.61 3.00
CA LEU A 77 0.48 -1.66 1.64
C LEU A 77 0.19 -3.00 0.94
N LEU A 78 0.28 -4.12 1.64
CA LEU A 78 -0.06 -5.46 1.12
C LEU A 78 -1.54 -5.59 0.71
N LYS A 79 -2.44 -4.76 1.27
CA LYS A 79 -3.84 -4.72 0.83
C LYS A 79 -4.03 -4.01 -0.52
N VAL A 80 -3.06 -3.21 -0.95
CA VAL A 80 -3.06 -2.56 -2.27
C VAL A 80 -2.27 -3.38 -3.28
N PHE A 81 -1.15 -3.97 -2.85
CA PHE A 81 -0.31 -4.85 -3.68
C PHE A 81 -0.41 -6.29 -3.19
N PRO A 82 -1.50 -7.01 -3.50
CA PRO A 82 -1.78 -8.34 -2.93
C PRO A 82 -0.72 -9.39 -3.32
N ASN A 83 -0.11 -9.24 -4.50
CA ASN A 83 0.91 -10.15 -5.02
C ASN A 83 2.34 -9.72 -4.67
N ALA A 84 2.52 -8.64 -3.89
CA ALA A 84 3.85 -8.16 -3.54
C ALA A 84 4.62 -9.19 -2.70
N LYS A 85 5.89 -9.39 -3.04
CA LYS A 85 6.82 -10.16 -2.19
C LYS A 85 7.16 -9.32 -0.95
N GLN A 86 7.26 -9.96 0.21
CA GLN A 86 7.62 -9.27 1.45
C GLN A 86 9.00 -9.70 1.95
N GLY A 87 9.86 -8.73 2.21
CA GLY A 87 11.13 -8.90 2.91
C GLY A 87 11.14 -8.13 4.23
N VAL A 88 11.96 -8.56 5.18
CA VAL A 88 12.12 -7.89 6.47
C VAL A 88 13.60 -7.66 6.75
N ILE A 89 13.94 -6.44 7.16
CA ILE A 89 15.29 -6.06 7.57
C ILE A 89 15.23 -5.48 8.98
N SER A 90 16.18 -5.91 9.83
CA SER A 90 16.40 -5.29 11.14
C SER A 90 17.50 -4.25 11.02
N ALA A 91 17.23 -3.03 11.49
CA ALA A 91 18.20 -1.96 11.53
C ALA A 91 18.04 -1.16 12.83
N LYS A 92 19.15 -0.67 13.36
CA LYS A 92 19.19 0.23 14.52
C LYS A 92 20.06 1.44 14.16
N ARG A 93 19.64 2.63 14.58
CA ARG A 93 20.48 3.83 14.48
C ARG A 93 21.64 3.71 15.48
N VAL A 94 22.85 4.00 15.03
CA VAL A 94 23.99 4.20 15.93
C VAL A 94 23.85 5.63 16.47
N GLU A 95 23.81 5.75 17.79
CA GLU A 95 23.88 7.05 18.49
C GLU A 95 25.33 7.45 18.69
#